data_AF-A0A0R3N1T2-F1
#
_entry.id   AF-A0A0R3N1T2-F1
#
_cell.length_a   1.000
_cell.length_b   1.000
_cell.length_c   1.000
_cell.angle_alpha   90.00
_cell.angle_beta   90.00
_cell.angle_gamma   90.00
#
_symmetry.space_group_name_H-M   'P 1'
#
loop_
_entity.id
_entity.type
_entity.pdbx_description
1 polymer ?
#
loop_
_entity_poly.entity_id
_entity_poly.type
_entity_poly.pdbx_seq_one_letter_code
_entity_poly.pdbx_strand_id
1 'polypeptide(L)'
;MSDLDAGQKAPLRLWVFGAIGALLLHVGGAALAIANLETGEPQNSIGETGIEVGYELAATQREQTDLPPGPDTDASQASPQLAEQKAEVKESELPQDKPTEVEEADREVTPNESKKPKEDDPKVAAVQTQASTESVASEATATPAAIEKARRERANWQTELFQHLDRHKRYPKERQQKTAEIQVRFTLDRLGHVLSVEIEKGSGDTVFDEAALAMVRRSDPVPAPPPRVADEGLSFTLPVIFRVKTKS
;
A
#
# COMPACT_ATOMS: atom_id res chain seq x y z
N MET A 1 -54.65 50.44 48.16
CA MET A 1 -55.47 49.22 48.32
C MET A 1 -55.74 48.66 46.93
N SER A 2 -55.40 47.39 46.75
CA SER A 2 -56.17 46.39 46.00
C SER A 2 -56.60 46.72 44.57
N ASP A 3 -55.83 46.21 43.60
CA ASP A 3 -56.43 45.39 42.53
C ASP A 3 -55.40 44.34 42.09
N LEU A 4 -55.65 43.10 42.52
CA LEU A 4 -54.99 41.89 42.05
C LEU A 4 -55.81 41.38 40.86
N ASP A 5 -55.45 41.81 39.65
CA ASP A 5 -56.12 41.36 38.43
C ASP A 5 -55.53 40.02 37.94
N ALA A 6 -56.37 39.00 38.11
CA ALA A 6 -56.63 37.87 37.22
C ALA A 6 -55.43 37.11 36.59
N GLY A 7 -55.25 35.88 37.09
CA GLY A 7 -54.37 34.86 36.54
C GLY A 7 -54.51 34.63 35.03
N GLN A 8 -53.43 34.93 34.32
CA GLN A 8 -53.23 34.56 32.93
C GLN A 8 -52.84 33.08 32.86
N LYS A 9 -53.87 32.21 32.78
CA LYS A 9 -53.69 30.79 32.49
C LYS A 9 -53.02 30.67 31.12
N ALA A 10 -51.72 30.41 31.07
CA ALA A 10 -51.05 29.99 29.84
C ALA A 10 -51.89 28.83 29.25
N PRO A 11 -52.39 28.93 28.01
CA PRO A 11 -53.43 28.03 27.57
C PRO A 11 -52.81 26.64 27.47
N LEU A 12 -53.36 25.70 28.24
CA LEU A 12 -52.98 24.29 28.32
C LEU A 12 -52.67 23.68 26.93
N ARG A 13 -53.33 24.18 25.89
CA ARG A 13 -53.11 23.88 24.47
C ARG A 13 -51.66 24.07 24.01
N LEU A 14 -51.01 25.18 24.37
CA LEU A 14 -49.62 25.46 23.98
C LEU A 14 -48.63 24.47 24.63
N TRP A 15 -48.87 24.08 25.88
CA TRP A 15 -48.09 23.03 26.55
C TRP A 15 -48.37 21.64 25.96
N VAL A 16 -49.60 21.34 25.56
CA VAL A 16 -49.95 20.08 24.88
C VAL A 16 -49.28 19.99 23.51
N PHE A 17 -49.26 21.08 22.73
CA PHE A 17 -48.53 21.08 21.45
C PHE A 17 -47.01 20.93 21.65
N GLY A 18 -46.44 21.56 22.67
CA GLY A 18 -45.04 21.35 23.05
C GLY A 18 -44.75 19.90 23.45
N ALA A 19 -45.62 19.28 24.26
CA ALA A 19 -45.49 17.89 24.69
C ALA A 19 -45.63 16.90 23.51
N ILE A 20 -46.56 17.14 22.58
CA ILE A 20 -46.72 16.33 21.37
C ILE A 20 -45.49 16.47 20.46
N GLY A 21 -44.97 17.70 20.27
CA GLY A 21 -43.76 17.93 19.50
C GLY A 21 -42.55 17.21 20.09
N ALA A 22 -42.38 17.27 21.41
CA ALA A 22 -41.32 16.54 22.12
C ALA A 22 -41.49 15.02 21.98
N LEU A 23 -42.71 14.49 22.11
CA LEU A 23 -42.98 13.07 21.93
C LEU A 23 -42.65 12.61 20.49
N LEU A 24 -43.07 13.38 19.48
CA LEU A 24 -42.77 13.09 18.08
C LEU A 24 -41.26 13.13 17.79
N LEU A 25 -40.54 14.06 18.42
CA LEU A 25 -39.07 14.13 18.31
C LEU A 25 -38.41 12.88 18.91
N HIS A 26 -38.86 12.43 20.08
CA HIS A 26 -38.29 11.25 20.74
C HIS A 26 -38.64 9.96 20.00
N VAL A 27 -39.89 9.81 19.55
CA VAL A 27 -40.32 8.64 18.77
C VAL A 27 -39.65 8.61 17.40
N GLY A 28 -39.53 9.76 16.72
CA GLY A 28 -38.80 9.88 15.47
C GLY A 28 -37.30 9.60 15.63
N GLY A 29 -36.68 10.10 16.70
CA GLY A 29 -35.29 9.82 17.04
C GLY A 29 -35.05 8.35 17.38
N ALA A 30 -35.96 7.71 18.14
CA ALA A 30 -35.88 6.29 18.45
C ALA A 30 -36.06 5.42 17.20
N ALA A 31 -37.02 5.75 16.32
CA ALA A 31 -37.20 5.04 15.06
C ALA A 31 -35.99 5.19 14.12
N LEU A 32 -35.39 6.39 14.06
CA LEU A 32 -34.16 6.62 13.31
C LEU A 32 -32.98 5.83 13.89
N ALA A 33 -32.87 5.75 15.22
CA ALA A 33 -31.84 4.96 15.89
C ALA A 33 -32.00 3.46 15.61
N ILE A 34 -33.22 2.92 15.69
CA ILE A 34 -33.51 1.51 15.40
C ILE A 34 -33.21 1.19 13.93
N ALA A 35 -33.61 2.05 12.99
CA ALA A 35 -33.31 1.86 11.57
C ALA A 35 -31.80 1.89 11.26
N ASN A 36 -30.99 2.61 12.04
CA ASN A 36 -29.53 2.61 11.92
C ASN A 36 -28.87 1.41 12.63
N LEU A 37 -29.51 0.84 13.65
CA LEU A 37 -29.05 -0.38 14.33
C LEU A 37 -29.32 -1.63 13.48
N GLU A 38 -30.39 -1.65 12.69
CA GLU A 38 -30.71 -2.76 11.78
C GLU A 38 -29.78 -2.86 10.56
N THR A 39 -28.99 -1.81 10.28
CA THR A 39 -27.89 -1.82 9.30
C THR A 39 -26.54 -2.26 9.88
N GLY A 40 -26.51 -2.68 11.16
CA GLY A 40 -25.33 -3.22 11.81
C GLY A 40 -25.31 -4.74 11.81
N GLU A 41 -24.69 -5.35 10.80
CA GLU A 41 -24.23 -6.75 10.88
C GLU A 41 -23.31 -6.91 12.11
N PRO A 42 -23.47 -8.00 12.90
CA PRO A 42 -22.81 -8.14 14.19
C PRO A 42 -21.35 -8.59 14.04
N GLN A 43 -20.41 -7.73 14.38
CA GLN A 43 -19.03 -8.14 14.67
C GLN A 43 -18.66 -7.74 16.10
N ASN A 44 -18.81 -8.74 16.96
CA ASN A 44 -18.05 -8.93 18.19
C ASN A 44 -18.11 -7.79 19.21
N SER A 45 -19.19 -7.82 19.98
CA SER A 45 -19.24 -7.33 21.34
C SER A 45 -18.12 -7.96 22.18
N ILE A 46 -17.00 -7.28 22.34
CA ILE A 46 -16.16 -7.46 23.53
C ILE A 46 -16.79 -6.59 24.59
N GLY A 47 -17.42 -7.27 25.55
CA GLY A 47 -18.20 -6.68 26.62
C GLY A 47 -17.37 -5.80 27.55
N GLU A 48 -18.09 -4.85 28.13
CA GLU A 48 -17.78 -4.32 29.45
C GLU A 48 -17.63 -5.50 30.44
N THR A 49 -16.41 -5.80 30.87
CA THR A 49 -16.12 -6.30 32.21
C THR A 49 -14.64 -6.09 32.50
N GLY A 50 -14.35 -5.49 33.66
CA GLY A 50 -13.28 -5.94 34.53
C GLY A 50 -11.86 -5.81 34.01
N ILE A 51 -11.15 -4.83 34.57
CA ILE A 51 -9.72 -4.93 34.76
C ILE A 51 -9.47 -6.19 35.62
N GLU A 52 -9.08 -7.30 35.00
CA GLU A 52 -8.45 -8.41 35.71
C GLU A 52 -7.09 -8.69 35.06
N VAL A 53 -6.07 -8.19 35.75
CA VAL A 53 -4.67 -8.58 35.57
C VAL A 53 -4.57 -10.04 35.98
N GLY A 54 -4.73 -10.95 35.02
CA GLY A 54 -4.36 -12.35 35.15
C GLY A 54 -2.84 -12.49 35.06
N TYR A 55 -2.16 -12.23 36.18
CA TYR A 55 -0.78 -12.67 36.39
C TYR A 55 -0.80 -14.19 36.57
N GLU A 56 -0.65 -14.97 35.50
CA GLU A 56 -0.39 -16.40 35.62
C GLU A 56 1.11 -16.66 35.56
N LEU A 57 1.65 -16.70 36.76
CA LEU A 57 2.98 -17.16 37.12
C LEU A 57 3.11 -18.67 36.80
N ALA A 58 3.42 -19.03 35.57
CA ALA A 58 3.73 -20.40 35.19
C ALA A 58 5.25 -20.64 35.18
N ALA A 59 5.74 -21.04 36.34
CA ALA A 59 6.81 -22.01 36.58
C ALA A 59 8.03 -22.05 35.64
N THR A 60 9.15 -21.62 36.21
CA THR A 60 10.50 -22.13 35.99
C THR A 60 10.53 -23.64 35.70
N GLN A 61 10.73 -24.03 34.44
CA GLN A 61 11.36 -25.31 34.09
C GLN A 61 12.77 -24.99 33.60
N ARG A 62 13.72 -25.04 34.54
CA ARG A 62 15.13 -25.19 34.22
C ARG A 62 15.30 -26.61 33.69
N GLU A 63 15.34 -26.78 32.38
CA GLU A 63 15.86 -28.04 31.84
C GLU A 63 17.39 -27.99 31.97
N GLN A 64 17.85 -28.74 32.95
CA GLN A 64 19.24 -29.00 33.28
C GLN A 64 19.86 -29.80 32.13
N THR A 65 20.50 -29.12 31.19
CA THR A 65 21.41 -29.77 30.23
C THR A 65 22.81 -29.69 30.80
N ASP A 66 23.26 -30.85 31.25
CA ASP A 66 24.59 -31.18 31.77
C ASP A 66 25.61 -31.16 30.62
N LEU A 67 26.32 -30.04 30.44
CA LEU A 67 27.54 -29.97 29.62
C LEU A 67 28.66 -29.24 30.38
N PRO A 68 29.91 -29.74 30.29
CA PRO A 68 31.02 -29.30 31.14
C PRO A 68 31.43 -27.84 30.87
N PRO A 69 31.96 -27.15 31.90
CA PRO A 69 32.39 -25.76 31.79
C PRO A 69 33.58 -25.63 30.82
N GLY A 70 33.35 -24.94 29.71
CA GLY A 70 34.42 -24.46 28.84
C GLY A 70 35.19 -23.34 29.53
N PRO A 71 36.52 -23.25 29.34
CA PRO A 71 37.35 -22.27 30.02
C PRO A 71 37.06 -20.84 29.52
N ASP A 72 36.94 -19.92 30.47
CA ASP A 72 37.04 -18.48 30.22
C ASP A 72 38.40 -18.17 29.59
N THR A 73 38.41 -17.51 28.42
CA THR A 73 39.58 -16.77 27.93
C THR A 73 39.12 -15.60 27.08
N ASP A 74 39.28 -14.43 27.70
CA ASP A 74 39.68 -13.14 27.14
C ASP A 74 38.87 -12.52 25.99
N ALA A 75 38.27 -11.38 26.35
CA ALA A 75 37.99 -10.32 25.40
C ALA A 75 39.26 -9.91 24.64
N SER A 76 39.06 -9.43 23.41
CA SER A 76 40.06 -8.80 22.54
C SER A 76 40.71 -9.73 21.52
N GLN A 77 40.09 -9.79 20.33
CA GLN A 77 40.87 -9.62 19.11
C GLN A 77 40.01 -9.02 18.01
N ALA A 78 40.43 -7.83 17.59
CA ALA A 78 39.98 -7.16 16.39
C ALA A 78 40.12 -8.09 15.18
N SER A 79 39.13 -8.06 14.29
CA SER A 79 39.15 -8.74 13.00
C SER A 79 40.38 -8.36 12.17
N PRO A 80 41.01 -9.35 11.50
CA PRO A 80 41.63 -9.12 10.21
C PRO A 80 41.15 -10.18 9.22
N GLN A 81 40.00 -9.97 8.59
CA GLN A 81 39.57 -10.76 7.41
C GLN A 81 39.73 -9.97 6.10
N LEU A 82 40.74 -9.10 6.01
CA LEU A 82 41.09 -8.36 4.79
C LEU A 82 42.50 -8.70 4.26
N ALA A 83 42.91 -9.97 4.35
CA ALA A 83 44.22 -10.39 3.85
C ALA A 83 44.24 -11.75 3.11
N GLU A 84 43.10 -12.29 2.68
CA GLU A 84 43.06 -13.62 2.04
C GLU A 84 42.49 -13.65 0.60
N GLN A 85 42.42 -12.50 -0.08
CA GLN A 85 42.07 -12.46 -1.52
C GLN A 85 43.09 -11.70 -2.37
N LYS A 86 44.38 -11.83 -2.04
CA LYS A 86 45.46 -11.34 -2.90
C LYS A 86 46.71 -12.20 -2.75
N ALA A 87 46.69 -13.40 -3.33
CA ALA A 87 47.88 -14.10 -3.85
C ALA A 87 47.51 -15.53 -4.29
N GLU A 88 46.91 -15.68 -5.47
CA GLU A 88 47.02 -16.93 -6.23
C GLU A 88 46.75 -16.65 -7.72
N VAL A 89 47.59 -15.84 -8.36
CA VAL A 89 47.85 -15.95 -9.82
C VAL A 89 49.25 -15.38 -10.05
N LYS A 90 50.28 -16.20 -9.92
CA LYS A 90 51.56 -15.94 -10.60
C LYS A 90 52.36 -17.23 -10.76
N GLU A 91 51.93 -18.07 -11.68
CA GLU A 91 52.83 -19.04 -12.30
C GLU A 91 52.36 -19.29 -13.73
N SER A 92 53.01 -18.62 -14.68
CA SER A 92 53.15 -19.14 -16.04
C SER A 92 54.28 -18.38 -16.72
N GLU A 93 55.42 -19.04 -16.72
CA GLU A 93 56.61 -18.68 -17.48
C GLU A 93 56.37 -18.91 -18.98
N LEU A 94 56.93 -18.00 -19.78
CA LEU A 94 57.16 -18.00 -21.24
C LEU A 94 56.79 -19.24 -22.07
N PRO A 95 56.37 -18.99 -23.33
CA PRO A 95 57.25 -19.42 -24.43
C PRO A 95 57.47 -18.38 -25.54
N GLN A 96 58.60 -18.60 -26.21
CA GLN A 96 59.26 -17.77 -27.23
C GLN A 96 58.48 -17.55 -28.53
N ASP A 97 58.71 -16.35 -29.04
CA ASP A 97 58.52 -15.89 -30.42
C ASP A 97 59.51 -16.57 -31.38
N LYS A 98 59.04 -17.21 -32.47
CA LYS A 98 59.72 -17.26 -33.79
C LYS A 98 58.73 -17.48 -34.97
N PRO A 99 59.04 -16.93 -36.17
CA PRO A 99 58.08 -16.47 -37.19
C PRO A 99 58.15 -17.22 -38.55
N THR A 100 57.37 -16.76 -39.57
CA THR A 100 57.35 -17.08 -41.05
C THR A 100 56.04 -17.81 -41.44
N GLU A 101 55.24 -17.49 -42.47
CA GLU A 101 55.47 -16.98 -43.84
C GLU A 101 54.20 -16.30 -44.43
N VAL A 102 54.42 -15.45 -45.44
CA VAL A 102 53.51 -14.86 -46.46
C VAL A 102 52.62 -15.92 -47.15
N GLU A 103 51.49 -15.65 -47.83
CA GLU A 103 51.27 -14.79 -48.99
C GLU A 103 49.77 -14.78 -49.39
N GLU A 104 49.41 -13.86 -50.29
CA GLU A 104 48.11 -13.50 -50.86
C GLU A 104 47.27 -14.65 -51.49
N ALA A 105 45.95 -14.48 -51.57
CA ALA A 105 45.19 -14.40 -52.84
C ALA A 105 43.66 -14.50 -52.63
N ASP A 106 42.98 -13.44 -53.09
CA ASP A 106 41.69 -13.36 -53.79
C ASP A 106 40.76 -14.60 -53.85
N ARG A 107 39.47 -14.43 -53.47
CA ARG A 107 38.28 -14.81 -54.28
C ARG A 107 36.94 -14.59 -53.56
N GLU A 108 36.19 -13.61 -54.07
CA GLU A 108 34.74 -13.57 -54.39
C GLU A 108 33.65 -14.30 -53.54
N VAL A 109 32.68 -13.47 -53.12
CA VAL A 109 31.22 -13.57 -53.34
C VAL A 109 30.34 -14.53 -52.50
N THR A 110 29.38 -13.89 -51.83
CA THR A 110 28.04 -14.27 -51.36
C THR A 110 27.77 -14.86 -49.97
N PRO A 111 26.63 -14.45 -49.34
CA PRO A 111 26.34 -14.61 -47.91
C PRO A 111 25.35 -15.76 -47.62
N ASN A 112 25.57 -16.53 -46.55
CA ASN A 112 24.49 -17.04 -45.68
C ASN A 112 25.03 -17.67 -44.36
N GLU A 113 24.23 -17.50 -43.31
CA GLU A 113 24.05 -18.34 -42.11
C GLU A 113 25.24 -18.73 -41.21
N SER A 114 25.21 -18.26 -39.95
CA SER A 114 24.93 -19.13 -38.78
C SER A 114 25.00 -18.44 -37.41
N LYS A 115 23.90 -18.63 -36.64
CA LYS A 115 23.81 -18.93 -35.19
C LYS A 115 24.36 -17.99 -34.09
N LYS A 116 23.39 -17.33 -33.42
CA LYS A 116 23.05 -17.34 -31.96
C LYS A 116 24.07 -16.76 -30.93
N PRO A 117 23.67 -16.47 -29.66
CA PRO A 117 23.62 -15.11 -29.11
C PRO A 117 24.39 -14.93 -27.77
N LYS A 118 25.06 -13.79 -27.54
CA LYS A 118 25.31 -13.29 -26.18
C LYS A 118 25.93 -11.88 -26.17
N GLU A 119 25.29 -10.99 -25.42
CA GLU A 119 25.65 -9.66 -24.88
C GLU A 119 24.38 -8.82 -24.98
N ASP A 120 23.79 -8.31 -23.91
CA ASP A 120 24.40 -7.54 -22.83
C ASP A 120 23.51 -7.65 -21.58
N ASP A 121 24.12 -7.77 -20.40
CA ASP A 121 23.46 -7.84 -19.11
C ASP A 121 23.59 -6.46 -18.44
N PRO A 122 22.54 -5.60 -18.41
CA PRO A 122 22.60 -4.43 -17.57
C PRO A 122 22.14 -4.81 -16.16
N LYS A 123 23.15 -5.07 -15.34
CA LYS A 123 23.23 -4.77 -13.90
C LYS A 123 22.23 -3.69 -13.44
N VAL A 124 21.05 -4.10 -12.98
CA VAL A 124 20.12 -3.29 -12.20
C VAL A 124 19.68 -4.08 -10.98
N ALA A 125 20.56 -4.21 -9.98
CA ALA A 125 20.21 -4.87 -8.72
C ALA A 125 20.74 -4.14 -7.47
N ALA A 126 21.43 -3.01 -7.60
CA ALA A 126 22.10 -2.35 -6.47
C ALA A 126 21.31 -1.19 -5.83
N VAL A 127 20.15 -0.78 -6.38
CA VAL A 127 19.43 0.43 -5.91
C VAL A 127 18.29 0.11 -4.94
N GLN A 128 17.70 -1.10 -4.99
CA GLN A 128 16.52 -1.41 -4.16
C GLN A 128 16.82 -1.65 -2.68
N THR A 129 18.06 -1.99 -2.31
CA THR A 129 18.38 -2.34 -0.91
C THR A 129 18.60 -1.12 -0.01
N GLN A 130 19.13 -0.01 -0.55
CA GLN A 130 19.48 1.17 0.26
C GLN A 130 18.26 2.04 0.64
N ALA A 131 17.29 2.19 -0.28
CA ALA A 131 16.07 2.98 -0.02
C ALA A 131 15.20 2.36 1.09
N SER A 132 15.15 1.02 1.17
CA SER A 132 14.37 0.31 2.19
C SER A 132 15.00 0.45 3.59
N THR A 133 16.33 0.41 3.71
CA THR A 133 17.01 0.57 5.01
C THR A 133 16.94 1.98 5.59
N GLU A 134 16.94 3.03 4.73
CA GLU A 134 16.87 4.43 5.17
C GLU A 134 15.45 4.83 5.62
N SER A 135 14.42 4.27 4.97
CA SER A 135 13.02 4.48 5.36
C SER A 135 12.71 3.87 6.74
N VAL A 136 13.22 2.66 7.03
CA VAL A 136 13.02 2.01 8.34
C VAL A 136 13.77 2.72 9.47
N ALA A 137 14.97 3.25 9.19
CA ALA A 137 15.74 4.03 10.17
C ALA A 137 15.09 5.39 10.49
N SER A 138 14.45 6.03 9.49
CA SER A 138 13.74 7.30 9.65
C SER A 138 12.43 7.15 10.44
N GLU A 139 11.72 6.02 10.27
CA GLU A 139 10.50 5.72 11.02
C GLU A 139 10.81 5.48 12.52
N ALA A 140 11.92 4.82 12.84
CA ALA A 140 12.34 4.52 14.22
C ALA A 140 12.66 5.76 15.08
N THR A 141 12.85 6.94 14.46
CA THR A 141 13.12 8.22 15.15
C THR A 141 11.91 9.16 15.16
N ALA A 142 10.80 8.78 14.51
CA ALA A 142 9.62 9.63 14.39
C ALA A 142 8.78 9.60 15.68
N THR A 143 8.38 10.79 16.16
CA THR A 143 7.38 10.88 17.24
C THR A 143 6.04 10.27 16.79
N PRO A 144 5.25 9.66 17.69
CA PRO A 144 3.93 9.09 17.35
C PRO A 144 3.00 10.08 16.62
N ALA A 145 3.07 11.37 16.96
CA ALA A 145 2.31 12.42 16.29
C ALA A 145 2.69 12.63 14.82
N ALA A 146 3.96 12.43 14.46
CA ALA A 146 4.46 12.57 13.08
C ALA A 146 4.02 11.39 12.20
N ILE A 147 4.03 10.17 12.74
CA ILE A 147 3.54 8.96 12.05
C ILE A 147 2.05 9.11 11.76
N GLU A 148 1.27 9.52 12.76
CA GLU A 148 -0.18 9.70 12.61
C GLU A 148 -0.51 10.84 11.61
N LYS A 149 0.30 11.91 11.57
CA LYS A 149 0.17 12.97 10.55
C LYS A 149 0.42 12.42 9.14
N ALA A 150 1.48 11.64 8.95
CA ALA A 150 1.81 11.04 7.65
C ALA A 150 0.71 10.08 7.18
N ARG A 151 0.15 9.27 8.09
CA ARG A 151 -0.97 8.38 7.81
C ARG A 151 -2.19 9.13 7.31
N ARG A 152 -2.54 10.24 7.97
CA ARG A 152 -3.67 11.10 7.55
C ARG A 152 -3.42 11.79 6.21
N GLU A 153 -2.22 12.30 5.98
CA GLU A 153 -1.84 12.89 4.68
C GLU A 153 -1.97 11.86 3.55
N ARG A 154 -1.50 10.63 3.77
CA ARG A 154 -1.65 9.53 2.81
C ARG A 154 -3.10 9.20 2.52
N ALA A 155 -3.94 9.06 3.55
CA ALA A 155 -5.35 8.73 3.38
C ALA A 155 -6.13 9.83 2.64
N ASN A 156 -5.84 11.10 2.95
CA ASN A 156 -6.45 12.24 2.26
C ASN A 156 -6.06 12.25 0.79
N TRP A 157 -4.77 12.11 0.50
CA TRP A 157 -4.28 12.06 -0.88
C TRP A 157 -4.86 10.86 -1.66
N GLN A 158 -4.96 9.67 -1.04
CA GLN A 158 -5.61 8.51 -1.66
C GLN A 158 -7.07 8.79 -2.02
N THR A 159 -7.79 9.50 -1.16
CA THR A 159 -9.17 9.92 -1.42
C THR A 159 -9.24 10.87 -2.62
N GLU A 160 -8.35 11.85 -2.70
CA GLU A 160 -8.24 12.77 -3.84
C GLU A 160 -7.89 12.03 -5.14
N LEU A 161 -6.99 11.06 -5.07
CA LEU A 161 -6.62 10.20 -6.18
C LEU A 161 -7.82 9.40 -6.69
N PHE A 162 -8.57 8.75 -5.80
CA PHE A 162 -9.77 8.00 -6.20
C PHE A 162 -10.83 8.90 -6.83
N GLN A 163 -11.06 10.08 -6.28
CA GLN A 163 -11.99 11.05 -6.87
C GLN A 163 -11.50 11.51 -8.25
N HIS A 164 -10.19 11.70 -8.42
CA HIS A 164 -9.60 12.05 -9.71
C HIS A 164 -9.81 10.95 -10.76
N LEU A 165 -9.56 9.70 -10.39
CA LEU A 165 -9.76 8.54 -11.28
C LEU A 165 -11.24 8.36 -11.64
N ASP A 166 -12.15 8.50 -10.65
CA ASP A 166 -13.58 8.31 -10.87
C ASP A 166 -14.17 9.35 -11.84
N ARG A 167 -13.66 10.60 -11.84
CA ARG A 167 -14.03 11.61 -12.84
C ARG A 167 -13.73 11.19 -14.28
N HIS A 168 -12.69 10.37 -14.48
CA HIS A 168 -12.28 9.87 -15.79
C HIS A 168 -12.83 8.48 -16.12
N LYS A 169 -13.68 7.93 -15.26
CA LYS A 169 -14.31 6.64 -15.44
C LYS A 169 -15.34 6.68 -16.56
N ARG A 170 -15.13 5.83 -17.56
CA ARG A 170 -16.02 5.71 -18.72
C ARG A 170 -16.60 4.30 -18.77
N TYR A 171 -17.92 4.21 -18.66
CA TYR A 171 -18.63 2.95 -18.75
C TYR A 171 -18.68 2.47 -20.21
N PRO A 172 -18.27 1.22 -20.49
CA PRO A 172 -18.49 0.61 -21.80
C PRO A 172 -19.98 0.56 -22.14
N LYS A 173 -20.36 1.15 -23.28
CA LYS A 173 -21.78 1.28 -23.67
C LYS A 173 -22.45 -0.08 -23.91
N GLU A 174 -21.67 -1.06 -24.35
CA GLU A 174 -22.12 -2.40 -24.73
C GLU A 174 -22.50 -3.29 -23.52
N ARG A 175 -22.12 -2.91 -22.30
CA ARG A 175 -22.26 -3.75 -21.09
C ARG A 175 -22.85 -3.01 -19.88
N GLN A 176 -23.65 -1.95 -20.11
CA GLN A 176 -24.20 -1.09 -19.04
C GLN A 176 -25.09 -1.82 -18.01
N GLN A 177 -25.50 -3.06 -18.29
CA GLN A 177 -26.34 -3.89 -17.42
C GLN A 177 -25.57 -4.90 -16.56
N LYS A 178 -24.22 -4.88 -16.60
CA LYS A 178 -23.38 -5.76 -15.77
C LYS A 178 -22.59 -4.94 -14.75
N THR A 179 -22.43 -5.52 -13.55
CA THR A 179 -21.48 -5.04 -12.55
C THR A 179 -20.17 -5.79 -12.75
N ALA A 180 -19.05 -5.08 -12.64
CA ALA A 180 -17.71 -5.64 -12.73
C ALA A 180 -16.79 -4.98 -11.70
N GLU A 181 -15.91 -5.77 -11.09
CA GLU A 181 -14.86 -5.30 -10.20
C GLU A 181 -13.50 -5.76 -10.73
N ILE A 182 -12.58 -4.81 -10.88
CA ILE A 182 -11.25 -5.02 -11.44
C ILE A 182 -10.25 -4.45 -10.44
N GLN A 183 -9.21 -5.21 -10.09
CA GLN A 183 -8.08 -4.66 -9.34
C GLN A 183 -7.00 -4.23 -10.32
N VAL A 184 -6.71 -2.94 -10.33
CA VAL A 184 -5.69 -2.33 -11.19
C VAL A 184 -4.50 -1.94 -10.33
N ARG A 185 -3.32 -2.41 -10.70
CA ARG A 185 -2.05 -2.01 -10.10
C ARG A 185 -1.35 -1.03 -11.02
N PHE A 186 -0.81 0.04 -10.46
CA PHE A 186 -0.12 1.07 -11.22
C PHE A 186 0.96 1.72 -10.37
N THR A 187 2.00 2.21 -11.04
CA THR A 187 3.10 2.94 -10.42
C THR A 187 3.09 4.38 -10.89
N LEU A 188 3.31 5.31 -9.96
CA LEU A 188 3.39 6.74 -10.22
C LEU A 188 4.82 7.28 -10.03
N ASP A 189 5.11 8.41 -10.63
CA ASP A 189 6.26 9.23 -10.26
C ASP A 189 5.90 10.25 -9.16
N ARG A 190 6.91 10.98 -8.65
CA ARG A 190 6.72 11.99 -7.59
C ARG A 190 5.91 13.22 -8.06
N LEU A 191 5.70 13.38 -9.37
CA LEU A 191 4.93 14.47 -9.97
C LEU A 191 3.47 14.07 -10.27
N GLY A 192 3.12 12.78 -10.14
CA GLY A 192 1.79 12.25 -10.43
C GLY A 192 1.65 11.67 -11.85
N HIS A 193 2.74 11.39 -12.56
CA HIS A 193 2.68 10.70 -13.85
C HIS A 193 2.58 9.20 -13.69
N VAL A 194 1.79 8.56 -14.55
CA VAL A 194 1.63 7.09 -14.56
C VAL A 194 2.81 6.44 -15.28
N LEU A 195 3.63 5.70 -14.55
CA LEU A 195 4.80 4.97 -15.08
C LEU A 195 4.41 3.60 -15.63
N SER A 196 3.54 2.87 -14.93
CA SER A 196 3.07 1.54 -15.34
C SER A 196 1.61 1.35 -14.92
N VAL A 197 0.88 0.53 -15.68
CA VAL A 197 -0.50 0.15 -15.34
C VAL A 197 -0.75 -1.28 -15.80
N GLU A 198 -1.26 -2.11 -14.90
CA GLU A 198 -1.53 -3.53 -15.13
C GLU A 198 -2.76 -3.98 -14.35
N ILE A 199 -3.34 -5.09 -14.79
CA ILE A 199 -4.49 -5.70 -14.11
C ILE A 199 -3.96 -6.77 -13.16
N GLU A 200 -4.17 -6.57 -11.87
CA GLU A 200 -3.84 -7.56 -10.84
C GLU A 200 -4.93 -8.63 -10.74
N LYS A 201 -6.20 -8.21 -10.86
CA LYS A 201 -7.36 -9.12 -10.91
C LYS A 201 -8.39 -8.61 -11.90
N GLY A 202 -8.61 -9.35 -12.97
CA GLY A 202 -9.60 -9.03 -13.98
C GLY A 202 -11.04 -9.33 -13.54
N SER A 203 -12.00 -8.72 -14.22
CA SER A 203 -13.44 -8.97 -14.01
C SER A 203 -13.96 -10.23 -14.72
N GLY A 204 -13.15 -10.82 -15.60
CA GLY A 204 -13.55 -11.90 -16.51
C GLY A 204 -14.20 -11.40 -17.81
N ASP A 205 -14.26 -10.09 -18.02
CA ASP A 205 -14.77 -9.45 -19.24
C ASP A 205 -13.76 -8.40 -19.72
N THR A 206 -13.14 -8.67 -20.87
CA THR A 206 -12.03 -7.87 -21.40
C THR A 206 -12.42 -6.42 -21.66
N VAL A 207 -13.70 -6.15 -21.94
CA VAL A 207 -14.20 -4.80 -22.22
C VAL A 207 -14.14 -3.92 -20.97
N PHE A 208 -14.44 -4.48 -19.80
CA PHE A 208 -14.33 -3.74 -18.54
C PHE A 208 -12.88 -3.59 -18.08
N ASP A 209 -12.08 -4.62 -18.30
CA ASP A 209 -10.66 -4.65 -18.01
C ASP A 209 -9.90 -3.58 -18.82
N GLU A 210 -10.14 -3.49 -20.14
CA GLU A 210 -9.59 -2.42 -21.00
C GLU A 210 -10.10 -1.03 -20.59
N ALA A 211 -11.37 -0.91 -20.21
CA ALA A 211 -11.92 0.37 -19.76
C ALA A 211 -11.28 0.85 -18.45
N ALA A 212 -10.94 -0.07 -17.55
CA ALA A 212 -10.23 0.22 -16.31
C ALA A 212 -8.80 0.70 -16.58
N LEU A 213 -8.04 0.01 -17.44
CA LEU A 213 -6.71 0.44 -17.87
C LEU A 213 -6.74 1.82 -18.55
N ALA A 214 -7.69 2.01 -19.45
CA ALA A 214 -7.85 3.28 -20.17
C ALA A 214 -8.25 4.43 -19.24
N MET A 215 -8.97 4.16 -18.14
CA MET A 215 -9.31 5.18 -17.14
C MET A 215 -8.07 5.71 -16.43
N VAL A 216 -7.17 4.83 -15.98
CA VAL A 216 -5.92 5.25 -15.32
C VAL A 216 -5.07 6.07 -16.29
N ARG A 217 -4.90 5.60 -17.53
CA ARG A 217 -4.14 6.33 -18.56
C ARG A 217 -4.71 7.70 -18.90
N ARG A 218 -6.04 7.86 -18.91
CA ARG A 218 -6.69 9.16 -19.13
C ARG A 218 -6.57 10.13 -17.96
N SER A 219 -6.28 9.60 -16.77
CA SER A 219 -6.14 10.37 -15.56
C SER A 219 -4.72 10.89 -15.36
N ASP A 220 -3.81 10.66 -16.32
CA ASP A 220 -2.46 11.21 -16.30
C ASP A 220 -2.48 12.70 -16.70
N PRO A 221 -1.91 13.62 -15.89
CA PRO A 221 -1.33 13.41 -14.56
C PRO A 221 -2.37 13.36 -13.42
N VAL A 222 -2.12 12.49 -12.44
CA VAL A 222 -2.91 12.39 -11.21
C VAL A 222 -2.43 13.41 -10.15
N PRO A 223 -3.16 13.62 -9.04
CA PRO A 223 -2.67 14.49 -7.96
C PRO A 223 -1.31 14.04 -7.44
N ALA A 224 -0.35 14.96 -7.37
CA ALA A 224 1.00 14.66 -6.93
C ALA A 224 1.01 14.11 -5.48
N PRO A 225 1.74 13.01 -5.22
CA PRO A 225 1.81 12.42 -3.89
C PRO A 225 2.54 13.34 -2.90
N PRO A 226 2.11 13.39 -1.61
CA PRO A 226 2.85 14.07 -0.57
C PRO A 226 4.29 13.51 -0.46
N PRO A 227 5.31 14.33 -0.11
CA PRO A 227 6.71 13.90 -0.09
C PRO A 227 6.96 12.61 0.69
N ARG A 228 6.34 12.47 1.88
CA ARG A 228 6.48 11.27 2.71
C ARG A 228 5.93 10.00 2.05
N VAL A 229 4.83 10.13 1.30
CA VAL A 229 4.26 9.01 0.52
C VAL A 229 5.14 8.67 -0.67
N ALA A 230 5.77 9.69 -1.28
CA ALA A 230 6.68 9.51 -2.39
C ALA A 230 7.97 8.77 -2.01
N ASP A 231 8.37 8.82 -0.74
CA ASP A 231 9.59 8.17 -0.23
C ASP A 231 9.39 6.67 0.07
N GLU A 232 8.16 6.23 0.36
CA GLU A 232 7.80 4.82 0.66
C GLU A 232 7.56 3.96 -0.61
N GLY A 233 7.59 4.57 -1.78
CA GLY A 233 7.27 3.92 -3.06
C GLY A 233 5.83 4.20 -3.51
N LEU A 234 5.67 4.38 -4.82
CA LEU A 234 4.45 4.90 -5.44
C LEU A 234 3.72 3.84 -6.27
N SER A 235 3.69 2.61 -5.79
CA SER A 235 2.92 1.51 -6.38
C SER A 235 1.62 1.31 -5.61
N PHE A 236 0.50 1.35 -6.31
CA PHE A 236 -0.83 1.29 -5.73
C PHE A 236 -1.70 0.27 -6.44
N THR A 237 -2.51 -0.45 -5.67
CA THR A 237 -3.59 -1.28 -6.18
C THR A 237 -4.92 -0.62 -5.86
N LEU A 238 -5.76 -0.37 -6.86
CA LEU A 238 -7.11 0.15 -6.68
C LEU A 238 -8.19 -0.82 -7.17
N PRO A 239 -9.32 -0.93 -6.45
CA PRO A 239 -10.52 -1.56 -6.98
C PRO A 239 -11.29 -0.58 -7.87
N VAL A 240 -11.50 -0.97 -9.13
CA VAL A 240 -12.35 -0.28 -10.10
C VAL A 240 -13.68 -1.03 -10.19
N ILE A 241 -14.74 -0.42 -9.65
CA ILE A 241 -16.07 -1.05 -9.60
C ILE A 241 -17.01 -0.38 -10.61
N PHE A 242 -17.33 -1.03 -11.71
CA PHE A 242 -18.41 -0.61 -12.60
C PHE A 242 -19.73 -1.14 -12.06
N ARG A 243 -20.67 -0.24 -11.72
CA ARG A 243 -22.02 -0.61 -11.27
C ARG A 243 -23.04 -0.38 -12.37
N VAL A 244 -24.07 -1.22 -12.41
CA VAL A 244 -25.23 -1.00 -13.28
C VAL A 244 -25.90 0.32 -12.90
N LYS A 245 -26.08 1.22 -13.86
CA LYS A 245 -26.85 2.44 -13.64
C LYS A 245 -28.33 2.09 -13.65
N THR A 246 -28.92 1.89 -12.48
CA THR A 246 -30.37 1.77 -12.36
C THR A 246 -30.98 3.11 -12.73
N LYS A 247 -31.85 3.12 -13.75
CA LYS A 247 -32.59 4.31 -14.14
C LYS A 247 -33.69 4.49 -13.09
N SER A 248 -33.54 5.48 -12.19
CA SER A 248 -34.61 5.91 -11.29
C SER A 248 -35.60 6.83 -12.01
#